data_AF-F0BKE8-F1
#
_entry.id   AF-F0BKE8-F1
#
_cell.length_a   1.000
_cell.length_b   1.000
_cell.length_c   1.000
_cell.angle_alpha   90.00
_cell.angle_beta   90.00
_cell.angle_gamma   90.00
#
_symmetry.space_group_name_H-M   'P 1'
#
loop_
_entity.id
_entity.type
_entity.pdbx_description
1 polymer ?
#
loop_
_entity_poly.entity_id
_entity_poly.type
_entity_poly.pdbx_seq_one_letter_code
_entity_poly.pdbx_strand_id
1 'polypeptide(L)' 'DAVVLAVAHAQYRDYDVERIAALGKPGAVVYDVKSVWPRAAVSDRL' A
#
# COMPACT_ATOMS: atom_id res chain seq x y z
N ASP A 1 10.11 1.98 9.08
CA ASP A 1 10.10 1.54 7.67
C ASP A 1 8.88 2.11 6.95
N ALA A 2 8.94 2.24 5.63
CA ALA A 2 7.85 2.77 4.82
C ALA A 2 7.73 2.04 3.50
N VAL A 3 6.49 1.89 3.02
CA VAL A 3 6.15 1.36 1.70
C VAL A 3 5.39 2.44 0.95
N VAL A 4 5.80 2.73 -0.29
CA VAL A 4 5.18 3.76 -1.12
C VAL A 4 4.73 3.15 -2.44
N LEU A 5 3.43 3.24 -2.75
CA LEU A 5 2.93 2.87 -4.06
C LEU A 5 3.11 4.04 -5.04
N ALA A 6 4.25 4.05 -5.72
CA ALA A 6 4.59 5.12 -6.67
C ALA A 6 4.03 4.91 -8.09
N VAL A 7 3.64 3.67 -8.43
CA VAL A 7 3.10 3.30 -9.74
C VAL A 7 1.96 2.31 -9.59
N ALA A 8 0.92 2.45 -10.42
CA ALA A 8 -0.23 1.56 -10.42
C ALA A 8 -0.10 0.50 -11.52
N HIS A 9 0.88 -0.40 -11.41
CA HIS A 9 0.93 -1.57 -12.29
C HIS A 9 -0.17 -2.57 -11.89
N ALA A 10 -0.71 -3.32 -12.86
CA ALA A 10 -1.81 -4.26 -12.63
C ALA A 10 -1.52 -5.22 -11.46
N GLN A 11 -0.32 -5.80 -11.43
CA GLN A 11 0.10 -6.70 -10.35
C GLN A 11 -0.04 -6.12 -8.93
N TYR A 12 0.13 -4.80 -8.75
CA TYR A 12 0.02 -4.18 -7.43
C TYR A 12 -1.42 -3.88 -7.08
N ARG A 13 -2.26 -3.54 -8.06
CA ARG A 13 -3.69 -3.26 -7.82
C ARG A 13 -4.42 -4.45 -7.23
N ASP A 14 -3.99 -5.66 -7.59
CA ASP A 14 -4.62 -6.91 -7.17
C ASP A 14 -4.14 -7.40 -5.79
N TYR A 15 -3.38 -6.58 -5.04
CA TYR A 15 -2.95 -6.94 -3.68
C TYR A 15 -4.10 -6.74 -2.67
N ASP A 16 -4.26 -7.71 -1.79
CA ASP A 16 -5.13 -7.61 -0.63
C ASP A 16 -4.44 -6.90 0.54
N VAL A 17 -5.20 -6.63 1.61
CA VAL A 17 -4.75 -5.84 2.76
C VAL A 17 -3.60 -6.55 3.48
N GLU A 18 -3.69 -7.87 3.60
CA GLU A 18 -2.70 -8.74 4.25
C GLU A 18 -1.37 -8.68 3.52
N ARG A 19 -1.40 -8.78 2.18
CA ARG A 19 -0.20 -8.69 1.35
C ARG A 19 0.41 -7.29 1.39
N ILE A 20 -0.40 -6.24 1.40
CA ILE A 20 0.09 -4.85 1.54
C ILE A 20 0.81 -4.67 2.88
N ALA A 21 0.20 -5.13 3.98
CA ALA A 21 0.80 -5.04 5.31
C ALA A 21 2.12 -5.82 5.41
N ALA A 22 2.21 -6.98 4.75
CA ALA A 22 3.41 -7.82 4.74
C ALA A 22 4.60 -7.23 3.95
N LEU A 23 4.40 -6.17 3.15
CA LEU A 23 5.49 -5.47 2.45
C LEU A 23 6.41 -4.72 3.43
N GLY A 24 5.90 -4.37 4.61
CA GLY A 24 6.64 -3.67 5.65
C GLY A 24 6.77 -4.49 6.93
N LYS A 25 7.60 -4.01 7.85
CA LYS A 25 7.61 -4.51 9.24
C LYS A 25 6.33 -4.05 9.97
N PRO A 26 5.91 -4.72 11.05
CA PRO A 26 4.82 -4.24 11.90
C PRO A 26 4.99 -2.76 12.28
N GLY A 27 3.96 -1.95 12.06
CA GLY A 27 3.99 -0.50 12.29
C GLY A 27 4.62 0.33 11.15
N ALA A 28 4.97 -0.27 10.02
CA ALA A 28 5.41 0.48 8.84
C ALA A 28 4.30 1.40 8.30
N VAL A 29 4.70 2.56 7.79
CA VAL A 29 3.79 3.49 7.12
C VAL A 29 3.59 3.03 5.68
N VAL A 30 2.32 2.94 5.25
CA VAL A 30 1.97 2.63 3.87
C VAL A 30 1.34 3.87 3.24
N TYR A 31 1.99 4.44 2.23
CA TYR A 31 1.51 5.62 1.52
C TYR A 31 1.18 5.29 0.06
N ASP A 32 -0.06 5.53 -0.34
CA ASP A 32 -0.50 5.29 -1.71
C ASP A 32 -0.62 6.60 -2.50
N VAL A 33 0.36 6.88 -3.35
CA VAL A 33 0.37 8.08 -4.20
C VAL A 33 -0.64 7.95 -5.34
N LYS A 34 -1.05 6.72 -5.68
CA LYS A 34 -1.92 6.43 -6.82
C LYS A 34 -3.37 6.18 -6.42
N SER A 35 -3.65 6.12 -5.12
CA SER A 35 -4.99 5.92 -4.56
C SER A 35 -5.73 4.72 -5.17
N VAL A 36 -5.01 3.62 -5.42
CA VAL A 36 -5.56 2.38 -6.00
C VAL A 36 -5.78 1.28 -4.98
N TRP A 37 -5.11 1.32 -3.82
CA TRP A 37 -5.32 0.35 -2.74
C TRP A 37 -6.52 0.71 -1.84
N PRO A 38 -7.12 -0.27 -1.15
CA PRO A 38 -8.20 -0.03 -0.21
C PRO A 38 -7.79 0.95 0.90
N ARG A 39 -8.69 1.86 1.30
CA ARG A 39 -8.37 2.87 2.33
C ARG A 39 -7.94 2.25 3.67
N ALA A 40 -8.49 1.09 4.01
CA ALA A 40 -8.13 0.37 5.23
C ALA A 40 -6.70 -0.21 5.21
N ALA A 41 -6.09 -0.34 4.03
CA ALA A 41 -4.74 -0.89 3.87
C ALA A 41 -3.63 0.17 3.88
N VAL A 42 -3.98 1.46 3.86
CA VAL A 42 -3.01 2.55 3.69
C VAL A 42 -3.12 3.53 4.85
N SER A 43 -1.96 3.96 5.37
CA SER A 43 -1.88 4.99 6.40
C SER A 43 -2.41 6.31 5.86
N ASP A 44 -1.96 6.69 4.66
CA ASP A 44 -2.40 7.89 3.97
C ASP A 44 -2.27 7.77 2.44
N ARG A 45 -2.88 8.69 1.70
CA ARG A 45 -2.89 8.67 0.22
C ARG A 45 -3.05 10.06 -0.39
N LEU A 46 -2.64 10.21 -1.66
CA LEU A 46 -2.83 11.43 -2.47
C LEU A 46 -4.16 11.41 -3.24
#